data_AF-A0A2M7FZ00-F1
#
_entry.id   AF-A0A2M7FZ00-F1
#
_cell.length_a   1.000
_cell.length_b   1.000
_cell.length_c   1.000
_cell.angle_alpha   90.00
_cell.angle_beta   90.00
_cell.angle_gamma   90.00
#
_symmetry.space_group_name_H-M   'P 1'
#
loop_
_entity.id
_entity.type
_entity.pdbx_description
1 polymer ?
#
loop_
_entity_poly.entity_id
_entity_poly.type
_entity_poly.pdbx_seq_one_letter_code
_entity_poly.pdbx_strand_id
1 'polypeptide(L)'
;MAGYSLVELIDAFYKEAISEQDYLSGLDQQIQNAQRKLAELDKQKIAPADQALWQEELLPGLQAAYEGVIGAASEAKVYAQERKEEVLHGVGILLASVDKIMEFLALRSGLVSESTQKLMAEALNPHSDGLSLESPVSKGSAESSISFLGE
;
A
#
# COMPACT_ATOMS: atom_id res chain seq x y z
N MET A 1 11.31 -10.25 -11.06
CA MET A 1 11.85 -10.75 -9.78
C MET A 1 11.02 -10.10 -8.68
N ALA A 2 10.49 -10.85 -7.72
CA ALA A 2 9.81 -10.24 -6.59
C ALA A 2 10.83 -9.39 -5.83
N GLY A 3 10.60 -8.08 -5.72
CA GLY A 3 11.49 -7.18 -5.01
C GLY A 3 11.46 -7.47 -3.51
N TYR A 4 12.61 -7.34 -2.84
CA TYR A 4 12.69 -7.40 -1.38
C TYR A 4 11.76 -6.36 -0.74
N SER A 5 11.03 -6.77 0.30
CA SER A 5 10.36 -5.86 1.22
C SER A 5 11.37 -5.00 2.00
N LEU A 6 10.89 -3.94 2.65
CA LEU A 6 11.75 -3.04 3.43
C LEU A 6 12.52 -3.79 4.54
N VAL A 7 11.85 -4.70 5.27
CA VAL A 7 12.48 -5.53 6.30
C VAL A 7 13.56 -6.43 5.71
N GLU A 8 13.27 -7.09 4.59
CA GLU A 8 14.22 -7.98 3.94
C GLU A 8 15.45 -7.23 3.40
N LEU A 9 15.28 -6.00 2.89
CA LEU A 9 16.39 -5.14 2.47
C LEU A 9 17.32 -4.81 3.64
N ILE A 10 16.74 -4.40 4.78
CA ILE A 10 17.50 -4.03 5.99
C ILE A 10 18.25 -5.26 6.53
N ASP A 11 17.57 -6.40 6.65
CA ASP A 11 18.17 -7.64 7.13
C ASP A 11 19.28 -8.14 6.20
N ALA A 12 19.06 -8.13 4.88
CA ALA A 12 20.06 -8.53 3.90
C ALA A 12 21.30 -7.61 3.94
N PHE A 13 21.11 -6.31 4.11
CA PHE A 13 22.21 -5.36 4.21
C PHE A 13 22.96 -5.45 5.55
N TYR A 14 22.24 -5.67 6.65
CA TYR A 14 22.83 -5.92 7.97
C TYR A 14 23.69 -7.19 7.98
N LYS A 15 23.26 -8.23 7.25
CA LYS A 15 24.00 -9.49 7.05
C LYS A 15 25.06 -9.44 5.95
N GLU A 16 25.30 -8.27 5.36
CA GLU A 16 26.24 -8.07 4.25
C GLU A 16 25.95 -8.96 3.02
N ALA A 17 24.69 -9.38 2.84
CA ALA A 17 24.25 -10.23 1.74
C ALA A 17 23.99 -9.45 0.43
N ILE A 18 23.82 -8.13 0.52
CA ILE A 18 23.65 -7.22 -0.62
C ILE A 18 24.60 -6.04 -0.50
N SER A 19 24.94 -5.42 -1.63
CA SER A 19 25.77 -4.22 -1.64
C SER A 19 25.03 -3.00 -1.09
N GLU A 20 25.76 -1.98 -0.64
CA GLU A 20 25.16 -0.70 -0.25
C GLU A 20 24.38 -0.05 -1.41
N GLN A 21 24.87 -0.19 -2.64
CA GLN A 21 24.18 0.31 -3.82
C GLN A 21 22.82 -0.39 -4.02
N ASP A 22 22.79 -1.72 -3.91
CA ASP A 22 21.55 -2.49 -4.04
C ASP A 22 20.57 -2.18 -2.91
N TYR A 23 21.09 -2.01 -1.69
CA TYR A 23 20.31 -1.60 -0.54
C TYR A 23 19.66 -0.23 -0.74
N LEU A 24 20.45 0.80 -1.09
CA LEU A 24 19.94 2.15 -1.31
C LEU A 24 18.95 2.21 -2.47
N SER A 25 19.24 1.49 -3.57
CA SER A 25 18.32 1.39 -4.71
C SER A 25 17.01 0.70 -4.32
N GLY A 26 17.07 -0.35 -3.50
CA GLY A 26 15.89 -1.03 -2.96
C GLY A 26 15.04 -0.09 -2.08
N LEU A 27 15.68 0.67 -1.20
CA LEU A 27 15.00 1.65 -0.35
C LEU A 27 14.32 2.76 -1.16
N ASP A 28 15.00 3.28 -2.18
CA ASP A 28 14.43 4.28 -3.09
C ASP A 28 13.21 3.72 -3.84
N GLN A 29 13.26 2.45 -4.25
CA GLN A 29 12.11 1.80 -4.88
C GLN A 29 10.94 1.63 -3.91
N GLN A 30 11.19 1.27 -2.65
CA GLN A 30 10.14 1.19 -1.62
C GLN A 30 9.48 2.56 -1.38
N ILE A 31 10.28 3.64 -1.31
CA ILE A 31 9.78 5.01 -1.17
C ILE A 31 8.92 5.39 -2.38
N GLN A 32 9.40 5.17 -3.60
CA GLN A 32 8.67 5.50 -4.82
C GLN A 32 7.36 4.73 -4.94
N ASN A 33 7.35 3.45 -4.56
CA ASN A 33 6.15 2.61 -4.57
C ASN A 33 5.11 3.12 -3.55
N ALA A 34 5.53 3.41 -2.31
CA ALA A 34 4.65 3.95 -1.29
C ALA A 34 4.07 5.32 -1.69
N GLN A 35 4.90 6.21 -2.24
CA GLN A 35 4.46 7.52 -2.75
C GLN A 35 3.46 7.40 -3.89
N ARG A 36 3.69 6.45 -4.81
CA ARG A 36 2.75 6.18 -5.92
C ARG A 36 1.40 5.72 -5.40
N LYS A 37 1.39 4.73 -4.50
CA LYS A 37 0.14 4.23 -3.91
C LYS A 37 -0.60 5.32 -3.15
N LEU A 38 0.11 6.15 -2.38
CA LEU A 38 -0.47 7.28 -1.68
C LEU A 38 -1.14 8.27 -2.64
N ALA A 39 -0.50 8.59 -3.77
CA ALA A 39 -1.08 9.44 -4.81
C ALA A 39 -2.24 8.80 -5.60
N GLU A 40 -2.38 7.48 -5.53
CA GLU A 40 -3.46 6.73 -6.16
C GLU A 40 -4.66 6.50 -5.24
N LEU A 41 -4.49 6.54 -3.91
CA LEU A 41 -5.57 6.35 -2.92
C LEU A 41 -6.74 7.31 -3.13
N ASP A 42 -6.44 8.60 -3.36
CA ASP A 42 -7.47 9.63 -3.54
C ASP A 42 -8.24 9.50 -4.86
N LYS A 43 -7.75 8.67 -5.79
CA LYS A 43 -8.35 8.44 -7.11
C LYS A 43 -9.24 7.21 -7.13
N GLN A 44 -9.28 6.44 -6.04
CA GLN A 44 -10.02 5.20 -5.97
C GLN A 44 -11.53 5.44 -5.94
N LYS A 45 -12.26 4.66 -6.74
CA LYS A 45 -13.72 4.70 -6.75
C LYS A 45 -14.26 3.70 -5.73
N ILE A 46 -14.72 4.24 -4.60
CA ILE A 46 -15.29 3.45 -3.52
C ILE A 46 -16.81 3.38 -3.66
N ALA A 47 -17.37 2.20 -3.44
CA ALA A 47 -18.81 2.01 -3.45
C ALA A 47 -19.48 2.93 -2.42
N PRO A 48 -20.67 3.52 -2.71
CA PRO A 48 -21.34 4.41 -1.77
C PRO A 48 -21.60 3.79 -0.38
N ALA A 49 -21.84 2.48 -0.33
CA ALA A 49 -22.05 1.75 0.92
C ALA A 49 -20.79 1.68 1.81
N ASP A 50 -19.60 1.77 1.20
CA ASP A 50 -18.31 1.66 1.90
C ASP A 50 -17.68 3.02 2.20
N GLN A 51 -18.26 4.13 1.70
CA GLN A 51 -17.66 5.47 1.79
C GLN A 51 -17.38 5.92 3.22
N ALA A 52 -18.30 5.68 4.16
CA ALA A 52 -18.12 6.10 5.55
C ALA A 52 -16.91 5.41 6.18
N LEU A 53 -16.87 4.07 6.11
CA LEU A 53 -15.75 3.28 6.64
C LEU A 53 -14.43 3.59 5.91
N TRP A 54 -14.50 3.85 4.60
CA TRP A 54 -13.35 4.26 3.81
C TRP A 54 -12.76 5.58 4.29
N GLN A 55 -13.58 6.63 4.41
CA GLN A 55 -13.12 7.97 4.78
C GLN A 55 -12.68 8.07 6.24
N GLU A 56 -13.35 7.36 7.15
CA GLU A 56 -13.09 7.47 8.59
C GLU A 56 -11.97 6.57 9.08
N GLU A 57 -11.79 5.38 8.48
CA GLU A 57 -10.85 4.38 9.00
C GLU A 57 -9.82 3.93 7.95
N LEU A 58 -10.26 3.50 6.76
CA LEU A 58 -9.37 2.80 5.83
C LEU A 58 -8.40 3.75 5.13
N LEU A 59 -8.89 4.87 4.59
CA LEU A 59 -8.06 5.84 3.89
C LEU A 59 -7.01 6.49 4.81
N PRO A 60 -7.37 7.02 6.00
CA PRO A 60 -6.37 7.57 6.92
C PRO A 60 -5.36 6.51 7.38
N GLY A 61 -5.80 5.28 7.62
CA GLY A 61 -4.91 4.19 8.01
C GLY A 61 -3.93 3.82 6.89
N LEU A 62 -4.39 3.72 5.64
CA LEU A 62 -3.52 3.44 4.49
C LEU A 62 -2.51 4.56 4.26
N GLN A 63 -2.92 5.82 4.40
CA GLN A 63 -2.02 6.97 4.32
C GLN A 63 -0.93 6.89 5.40
N ALA A 64 -1.32 6.67 6.66
CA ALA A 64 -0.39 6.55 7.78
C ALA A 64 0.58 5.37 7.61
N ALA A 65 0.11 4.23 7.09
CA ALA A 65 0.96 3.07 6.80
C ALA A 65 2.01 3.41 5.74
N TYR A 66 1.62 4.02 4.62
CA TYR A 66 2.56 4.40 3.56
C TYR A 66 3.55 5.48 3.99
N GLU A 67 3.10 6.48 4.76
CA GLU A 67 3.99 7.48 5.36
C GLU A 67 4.99 6.82 6.32
N GLY A 68 4.55 5.86 7.13
CA GLY A 68 5.40 5.07 8.01
C GLY A 68 6.47 4.29 7.23
N VAL A 69 6.11 3.65 6.11
CA VAL A 69 7.07 2.95 5.22
C VAL A 69 8.08 3.94 4.63
N ILE A 70 7.64 5.11 4.17
CA ILE A 70 8.53 6.15 3.62
C ILE A 70 9.50 6.64 4.70
N GLY A 71 9.02 6.89 5.91
CA GLY A 71 9.82 7.30 7.05
C GLY A 71 10.86 6.25 7.42
N ALA A 72 10.42 4.99 7.57
CA ALA A 72 11.30 3.87 7.89
C ALA A 72 12.38 3.66 6.82
N ALA A 73 12.02 3.72 5.53
CA ALA A 73 12.98 3.61 4.45
C ALA A 73 13.97 4.79 4.43
N SER A 74 13.52 6.01 4.73
CA SER A 74 14.38 7.19 4.80
C SER A 74 15.39 7.11 5.95
N GLU A 75 14.96 6.67 7.14
CA GLU A 75 15.88 6.40 8.26
C GLU A 75 16.83 5.24 7.96
N ALA A 76 16.35 4.20 7.27
CA ALA A 76 17.17 3.08 6.84
C ALA A 76 18.30 3.51 5.87
N LYS A 77 18.10 4.57 5.08
CA LYS A 77 19.17 5.20 4.28
C LYS A 77 20.22 5.89 5.16
N VAL A 78 19.80 6.56 6.24
CA VAL A 78 20.73 7.17 7.22
C VAL A 78 21.57 6.08 7.88
N TYR A 79 20.97 4.93 8.20
CA TYR A 79 21.70 3.80 8.77
C TYR A 79 22.85 3.31 7.85
N ALA A 80 22.68 3.29 6.52
CA ALA A 80 23.78 2.92 5.62
C ALA A 80 25.03 3.78 5.79
N GLN A 81 24.84 5.07 6.08
CA GLN A 81 25.92 6.05 6.22
C GLN A 81 26.53 6.04 7.61
N GLU A 82 25.69 5.99 8.66
CA GLU A 82 26.14 6.18 10.04
C GLU A 82 26.45 4.87 10.78
N ARG A 83 25.86 3.75 10.35
CA ARG A 83 25.98 2.41 10.98
C ARG A 83 25.70 2.38 12.48
N LYS A 84 24.89 3.32 12.98
CA LYS A 84 24.47 3.37 14.40
C LYS A 84 23.27 2.46 14.64
N GLU A 85 23.36 1.62 15.67
CA GLU A 85 22.25 0.73 16.09
C GLU A 85 21.00 1.50 16.52
N GLU A 86 21.17 2.71 17.07
CA GLU A 86 20.05 3.59 17.46
C GLU A 86 19.14 3.92 16.26
N VAL A 87 19.73 4.09 15.06
CA VAL A 87 18.97 4.35 13.82
C VAL A 87 18.18 3.10 13.40
N LEU A 88 18.80 1.92 13.47
CA LEU A 88 18.08 0.66 13.23
C LEU A 88 16.92 0.45 14.21
N HIS A 89 17.09 0.85 15.47
CA HIS A 89 16.02 0.78 16.46
C HIS A 89 14.85 1.70 16.09
N GLY A 90 15.13 2.94 15.66
CA GLY A 90 14.11 3.87 15.16
C GLY A 90 13.33 3.30 13.97
N VAL A 91 14.04 2.74 12.98
CA VAL A 91 13.45 2.05 11.83
C VAL A 91 12.54 0.90 12.30
N GLY A 92 12.98 0.10 13.27
CA GLY A 92 12.20 -0.99 13.84
C GLY A 92 10.90 -0.53 14.52
N ILE A 93 10.92 0.60 15.24
CA ILE A 93 9.73 1.19 15.85
C ILE A 93 8.73 1.63 14.77
N LEU A 94 9.22 2.30 13.72
CA LEU A 94 8.37 2.75 12.61
C LEU A 94 7.70 1.57 11.91
N LEU A 95 8.47 0.51 11.61
CA LEU A 95 7.95 -0.71 10.99
C LEU A 95 6.92 -1.41 11.87
N ALA A 96 7.18 -1.52 13.19
CA ALA A 96 6.20 -2.09 14.12
C ALA A 96 4.91 -1.26 14.21
N SER A 97 4.97 0.05 14.00
CA SER A 97 3.78 0.90 13.90
C SER A 97 3.01 0.63 12.60
N VAL A 98 3.72 0.49 11.48
CA VAL A 98 3.10 0.12 10.19
C VAL A 98 2.40 -1.23 10.32
N ASP A 99 3.05 -2.25 10.89
CA ASP A 99 2.45 -3.58 11.06
C ASP A 99 1.13 -3.53 11.84
N LYS A 100 1.08 -2.77 12.94
CA LYS A 100 -0.16 -2.58 13.72
C LYS A 100 -1.28 -1.93 12.91
N ILE A 101 -0.93 -0.93 12.10
CA ILE A 101 -1.91 -0.26 11.22
C ILE A 101 -2.41 -1.25 10.17
N MET A 102 -1.51 -2.03 9.57
CA MET A 102 -1.84 -3.02 8.55
C MET A 102 -2.73 -4.14 9.10
N GLU A 103 -2.45 -4.63 10.32
CA GLU A 103 -3.31 -5.59 11.03
C GLU A 103 -4.71 -5.02 11.27
N PHE A 104 -4.80 -3.78 11.73
CA PHE A 104 -6.08 -3.09 11.93
C PHE A 104 -6.85 -2.96 10.60
N LEU A 105 -6.20 -2.52 9.53
CA LEU A 105 -6.81 -2.37 8.21
C LEU A 105 -7.27 -3.70 7.63
N ALA A 106 -6.50 -4.77 7.82
CA ALA A 106 -6.87 -6.12 7.39
C ALA A 106 -8.17 -6.58 8.07
N LEU A 107 -8.30 -6.37 9.39
CA LEU A 107 -9.53 -6.69 10.12
C LEU A 107 -10.73 -5.87 9.62
N ARG A 108 -10.53 -4.59 9.34
CA ARG A 108 -11.60 -3.69 8.84
C ARG A 108 -11.99 -3.96 7.40
N SER A 109 -11.07 -4.47 6.57
CA SER A 109 -11.36 -4.82 5.18
C SER A 109 -12.50 -5.85 5.04
N GLY A 110 -12.70 -6.72 6.03
CA GLY A 110 -13.80 -7.69 6.01
C GLY A 110 -15.21 -7.08 6.08
N LEU A 111 -15.32 -5.77 6.35
CA LEU A 111 -16.60 -5.06 6.52
C LEU A 111 -17.04 -4.28 5.28
N VAL A 112 -16.19 -4.18 4.24
CA VAL A 112 -16.51 -3.49 2.99
C VAL A 112 -16.90 -4.47 1.89
N SER A 113 -17.46 -3.97 0.79
CA SER A 113 -17.80 -4.76 -0.40
C SER A 113 -16.60 -5.51 -0.98
N GLU A 114 -16.86 -6.59 -1.73
CA GLU A 114 -15.80 -7.37 -2.40
C GLU A 114 -14.90 -6.52 -3.30
N SER A 115 -15.45 -5.51 -3.99
CA SER A 115 -14.65 -4.59 -4.81
C SER A 115 -13.65 -3.79 -3.97
N THR A 116 -14.08 -3.28 -2.82
CA THR A 116 -13.17 -2.54 -1.93
C THR A 116 -12.21 -3.48 -1.19
N GLN A 117 -12.61 -4.72 -0.89
CA GLN A 117 -11.70 -5.74 -0.37
C GLN A 117 -10.55 -6.04 -1.32
N LYS A 118 -10.81 -6.14 -2.63
CA LYS A 118 -9.75 -6.32 -3.63
C LYS A 118 -8.77 -5.15 -3.64
N LEU A 119 -9.28 -3.92 -3.63
CA LEU A 119 -8.46 -2.73 -3.51
C LEU A 119 -7.61 -2.76 -2.22
N MET A 120 -8.20 -3.14 -1.09
CA MET A 120 -7.48 -3.29 0.18
C MET A 120 -6.39 -4.36 0.07
N ALA A 121 -6.65 -5.50 -0.56
CA ALA A 121 -5.65 -6.56 -0.74
C ALA A 121 -4.45 -6.09 -1.59
N GLU A 122 -4.70 -5.30 -2.63
CA GLU A 122 -3.64 -4.67 -3.44
C GLU A 122 -2.87 -3.61 -2.66
N ALA A 123 -3.58 -2.78 -1.89
CA ALA A 123 -3.02 -1.72 -1.08
C ALA A 123 -2.11 -2.27 0.03
N LEU A 124 -2.56 -3.32 0.69
CA LEU A 124 -1.83 -3.97 1.78
C LEU A 124 -0.68 -4.86 1.28
N ASN A 125 -0.63 -5.17 -0.02
CA ASN A 125 0.47 -5.97 -0.58
C ASN A 125 1.73 -5.11 -0.76
N PRO A 126 2.84 -5.39 -0.05
CA PRO A 126 4.07 -4.62 -0.18
C PRO A 126 4.75 -4.78 -1.56
N HIS A 127 4.43 -5.85 -2.30
CA HIS A 127 5.02 -6.13 -3.61
C HIS A 127 4.16 -5.67 -4.79
N SER A 128 2.99 -5.06 -4.56
CA SER A 128 2.22 -4.45 -5.65
C SER A 128 2.87 -3.14 -6.09
N ASP A 129 3.01 -2.96 -7.41
CA ASP A 129 3.63 -1.76 -8.01
C ASP A 129 2.72 -0.52 -7.99
N GLY A 130 1.42 -0.70 -7.67
CA GLY A 130 0.39 0.34 -7.66
C GLY A 130 -0.98 -0.24 -7.31
N LEU A 131 -1.99 0.63 -7.27
CA LEU A 131 -3.39 0.27 -7.03
C LEU A 131 -4.14 0.20 -8.36
N SER A 132 -4.88 -0.88 -8.58
CA SER A 132 -5.74 -1.00 -9.74
C SER A 132 -6.87 0.03 -9.62
N LEU A 133 -6.93 0.96 -10.56
CA LEU A 133 -8.06 1.86 -10.72
C LEU A 133 -9.22 1.07 -11.37
N GLU A 134 -9.80 0.12 -10.64
CA GLU A 134 -10.98 -0.57 -11.15
C GLU A 134 -12.11 0.45 -11.35
N SER A 135 -12.60 0.53 -12.60
CA SER A 135 -13.91 1.15 -12.83
C SER A 135 -14.95 0.20 -12.26
N PRO A 136 -15.87 0.66 -11.40
CA PRO A 136 -16.90 -0.22 -10.87
C PRO A 136 -17.62 -0.83 -12.07
N VAL A 137 -17.55 -2.15 -12.21
CA VAL A 137 -18.24 -2.87 -13.26
C VAL A 137 -19.73 -2.64 -13.01
N SER A 138 -20.28 -1.68 -13.75
CA SER A 138 -21.71 -1.46 -13.83
C SER A 138 -22.31 -2.69 -14.48
N LYS A 139 -22.66 -3.71 -13.68
CA LYS A 139 -23.62 -4.73 -14.08
C LYS A 139 -25.01 -4.10 -14.06
N GLY A 140 -25.25 -3.19 -14.99
CA GLY A 140 -26.56 -2.73 -15.40
C GLY A 140 -26.97 -3.49 -16.65
N SER A 141 -27.33 -4.77 -16.50
CA SER A 141 -28.09 -5.46 -17.55
C SER A 141 -29.48 -4.84 -17.62
N ALA A 142 -29.64 -3.86 -18.50
CA ALA A 142 -30.93 -3.39 -19.00
C ALA A 142 -30.83 -3.19 -20.52
N GLU A 143 -30.46 -4.26 -21.23
CA GLU A 143 -30.92 -4.43 -22.61
C GLU A 143 -32.42 -4.77 -22.55
N SER A 144 -33.25 -3.75 -22.58
CA SER A 144 -34.62 -3.88 -23.07
C SER A 144 -34.82 -2.79 -24.10
N SER A 145 -34.25 -3.03 -25.27
CA SER A 145 -34.60 -2.34 -26.49
C SER A 145 -36.09 -2.56 -26.74
N ILE A 146 -36.89 -1.55 -26.40
CA ILE A 146 -38.25 -1.42 -26.92
C ILE A 146 -38.10 -1.19 -28.41
N SER A 147 -38.23 -2.25 -29.21
CA SER A 147 -38.39 -2.12 -30.66
C SER A 147 -39.78 -1.57 -30.93
N PHE A 148 -39.82 -0.27 -31.19
CA PHE A 148 -40.98 0.47 -31.66
C PHE A 148 -40.99 0.47 -33.20
N LEU A 149 -42.13 0.04 -33.75
CA LEU A 149 -42.68 0.27 -35.10
C LEU A 149 -42.12 -0.43 -36.35
N GLY A 150 -43.06 -0.99 -37.10
CA GLY A 150 -42.99 -1.27 -38.53
C GLY A 150 -44.27 -1.98 -39.04
N GLU A 151 -45.35 -1.21 -39.25
CA GLU A 151 -46.37 -1.52 -40.28
C GLU A 151 -45.79 -1.24 -41.67
#